data_AF-G8WSB2-F1
#
_entry.id   AF-G8WSB2-F1
#
_cell.length_a   1.000
_cell.length_b   1.000
_cell.length_c   1.000
_cell.angle_alpha   90.00
_cell.angle_beta   90.00
_cell.angle_gamma   90.00
#
_symmetry.space_group_name_H-M   'P 1'
#
loop_
_entity.id
_entity.type
_entity.pdbx_description
1 polymer ?
#
loop_
_entity_poly.entity_id
_entity_poly.type
_entity_poly.pdbx_seq_one_letter_code
_entity_poly.pdbx_strand_id
1 'polypeptide(L)' 'MAAPVSLPGLVARSWESTCDGQQRHGIAFRAADVAPAVYPATAEAA' A
#
# COMPACT_ATOMS: atom_id res chain seq x y z
N MET A 1 -8.91 -10.92 12.63
CA MET A 1 -8.85 -11.08 11.16
C MET A 1 -9.01 -9.70 10.54
N ALA A 2 -8.17 -9.30 9.59
CA ALA A 2 -8.32 -8.01 8.91
C ALA A 2 -9.43 -8.11 7.84
N ALA A 3 -10.31 -7.10 7.78
CA ALA A 3 -11.31 -6.98 6.73
C ALA A 3 -10.66 -6.43 5.44
N PRO A 4 -11.11 -6.84 4.25
CA PRO A 4 -10.54 -6.37 3.00
C PRO A 4 -10.81 -4.86 2.81
N VAL A 5 -9.83 -4.14 2.25
CA VAL A 5 -9.90 -2.69 2.00
C VAL A 5 -9.45 -2.37 0.56
N SER A 6 -10.10 -1.37 -0.03
CA SER A 6 -9.75 -0.79 -1.33
C SER A 6 -8.96 0.49 -1.09
N LEU A 7 -7.88 0.69 -1.86
CA LEU A 7 -6.98 1.84 -1.74
C LEU A 7 -6.92 2.63 -3.06
N PRO A 8 -7.95 3.42 -3.41
CA PRO A 8 -7.91 4.26 -4.60
C PRO A 8 -6.72 5.24 -4.59
N GLY A 9 -6.08 5.38 -5.75
CA GLY A 9 -4.94 6.28 -5.90
C GLY A 9 -3.72 5.87 -5.09
N LEU A 10 -3.54 4.56 -4.83
CA LEU A 10 -2.34 4.04 -4.16
C LEU A 10 -1.09 4.31 -5.00
N VAL A 11 -0.14 5.02 -4.40
CA VAL A 11 1.17 5.32 -5.00
C VAL A 11 2.26 4.73 -4.10
N ALA A 12 3.15 3.97 -4.73
CA ALA A 12 4.39 3.51 -4.12
C ALA A 12 5.50 4.52 -4.43
N ARG A 13 6.31 4.87 -3.42
CA ARG A 13 7.52 5.66 -3.60
C ARG A 13 8.69 5.03 -2.86
N SER A 14 9.89 5.17 -3.40
CA SER A 14 11.09 4.88 -2.64
C SER A 14 11.19 5.83 -1.43
N TRP A 15 11.65 5.27 -0.33
CA TRP A 15 11.91 5.96 0.92
C TRP A 15 13.24 5.44 1.47
N GLU A 16 13.99 6.34 2.10
CA GLU A 16 15.22 6.00 2.80
C GLU A 16 15.09 6.51 4.24
N SER A 17 15.45 5.68 5.23
CA SER A 17 15.41 6.08 6.64
C SER A 17 16.43 5.33 7.46
N THR A 18 17.00 6.00 8.46
CA THR A 18 17.93 5.40 9.41
C THR A 18 17.14 4.91 10.63
N CYS A 19 17.00 3.60 10.80
CA CYS A 19 16.37 3.02 11.98
C CYS A 19 17.42 2.15 12.69
N ASP A 20 17.67 2.44 13.97
CA ASP A 20 18.75 1.85 14.79
C ASP A 20 20.16 2.12 14.24
N GLY A 21 20.40 3.29 13.64
CA GLY A 21 21.70 3.63 13.04
C GLY A 21 21.99 2.94 11.70
N GLN A 22 21.07 2.10 11.21
CA GLN A 22 21.19 1.43 9.92
C GLN A 22 20.32 2.13 8.86
N GLN A 23 20.91 2.45 7.70
CA GLN A 23 20.17 2.90 6.52
C GLN A 23 19.23 1.78 6.03
N ARG A 24 17.95 2.09 5.91
CA ARG A 24 16.92 1.20 5.37
C ARG A 24 16.31 1.85 4.14
N HIS A 25 16.49 1.18 3.01
CA HIS A 25 15.72 1.45 1.80
C HIS A 25 14.38 0.74 1.93
N GLY A 26 13.29 1.49 1.83
CA GLY A 26 11.93 0.97 1.94
C GLY A 26 11.05 1.53 0.84
N ILE A 27 9.82 1.00 0.79
CA ILE A 27 8.77 1.50 -0.09
C ILE A 27 7.67 2.07 0.81
N ALA A 28 7.41 3.36 0.67
CA ALA A 28 6.30 4.01 1.33
C ALA A 28 5.08 3.99 0.39
N PHE A 29 3.92 3.69 0.96
CA PHE A 29 2.65 3.66 0.24
C PHE A 29 1.76 4.80 0.73
N ARG A 30 1.20 5.58 -0.19
CA ARG A 30 0.14 6.56 0.10
C ARG A 30 -1.05 6.27 -0.78
N ALA A 31 -2.23 6.15 -0.19
CA ALA A 31 -3.49 6.15 -0.91
C ALA A 31 -4.12 7.55 -0.85
N ALA A 32 -4.93 7.89 -1.86
CA ALA A 32 -5.75 9.09 -1.82
C ALA A 32 -6.98 8.89 -0.91
N ASP A 33 -7.50 7.66 -0.88
CA ASP A 33 -8.67 7.27 -0.08
C ASP A 33 -8.53 5.83 0.45
N VAL A 34 -9.25 5.50 1.52
CA VAL A 34 -9.32 4.15 2.09
C VAL A 34 -10.79 3.79 2.29
N ALA A 35 -11.26 2.81 1.52
CA ALA A 35 -12.64 2.34 1.57
C ALA A 35 -12.70 0.86 1.97
N PRO A 36 -13.76 0.39 2.63
CA PRO A 36 -14.00 -1.04 2.81
C PRO A 36 -14.15 -1.70 1.43
N ALA A 37 -13.40 -2.76 1.19
CA ALA A 37 -13.51 -3.47 -0.08
C ALA A 37 -14.72 -4.41 -0.03
N VAL A 38 -15.70 -4.15 -0.90
CA VAL A 38 -16.68 -5.15 -1.29
C VAL A 38 -16.08 -5.88 -2.49
N TYR A 39 -15.39 -6.99 -2.23
CA TYR A 39 -14.80 -7.81 -3.29
C TYR A 39 -15.92 -8.46 -4.14
N PRO A 40 -15.78 -8.46 -5.47
CA PRO A 40 -15.76 -9.74 -6.14
C PRO A 40 -14.35 -10.01 -6.64
N ALA A 41 -13.95 -11.28 -6.61
CA ALA A 41 -12.78 -11.76 -7.31
C ALA A 41 -12.96 -11.57 -8.81
N THR A 42 -12.55 -10.42 -9.35
CA THR A 42 -11.81 -10.45 -10.60
C THR A 42 -11.04 -9.15 -10.77
N ALA A 43 -9.72 -9.27 -10.82
CA ALA A 43 -8.88 -8.33 -11.52
C ALA A 43 -7.97 -9.20 -12.37
N GLU A 44 -8.50 -9.66 -13.51
CA GLU A 44 -7.68 -10.18 -14.58
C GLU A 44 -6.77 -9.03 -15.03
N ALA A 45 -5.50 -9.11 -14.64
CA ALA A 45 -4.46 -8.30 -15.23
C ALA A 45 -4.19 -8.86 -16.62
N ALA A 46 -4.48 -8.05 -17.64
CA ALA A 46 -4.17 -8.29 -19.04
C ALA A 46 -2.67 -8.21 -19.33
#